data_AF-A0A519CI38-F1
#
_entry.id   AF-A0A519CI38-F1
#
_cell.length_a   1.000
_cell.length_b   1.000
_cell.length_c   1.000
_cell.angle_alpha   90.00
_cell.angle_beta   90.00
_cell.angle_gamma   90.00
#
_symmetry.space_group_name_H-M   'P 1'
#
loop_
_entity.id
_entity.type
_entity.pdbx_description
1 polymer ?
#
loop_
_entity_poly.entity_id
_entity_poly.type
_entity_poly.pdbx_seq_one_letter_code
_entity_poly.pdbx_strand_id
1 'polypeptide(L)'
;MAAAEAERLAEIETQKTADELASRQASAEAMKELKERLEREGAKSSDVQISLIWNNYNDLDIHVVCPSGERIHGGNRHSQCGGELDVDANVKPATKKPVENVVWPEGKAPGGVYRAYVHHYKKHKKRRAKDPTPFKVIVNAGGNLSEYEAKLSAGDPIKLICEFTLEPPEERARMALEAQAKLEGLESGDLDATELIEQMDETKTEVHATNEPEIDPLAALMEEDEN
;
A
#
# COMPACT_ATOMS: atom_id res chain seq x y z
N MET A 1 6.05 45.45 0.93
CA MET A 1 5.02 44.39 1.02
C MET A 1 5.37 43.23 0.09
N ALA A 2 5.57 43.44 -1.22
CA ALA A 2 5.93 42.37 -2.16
C ALA A 2 7.20 41.56 -1.82
N ALA A 3 8.27 42.19 -1.30
CA ALA A 3 9.50 41.48 -0.95
C ALA A 3 9.33 40.49 0.23
N ALA A 4 8.54 40.89 1.25
CA ALA A 4 8.24 40.04 2.40
C ALA A 4 7.30 38.88 2.04
N GLU A 5 6.42 39.09 1.06
CA GLU A 5 5.55 38.05 0.53
C GLU A 5 6.32 37.03 -0.32
N ALA A 6 7.27 37.48 -1.14
CA ALA A 6 8.15 36.61 -1.91
C ALA A 6 9.05 35.74 -1.00
N GLU A 7 9.57 36.31 0.08
CA GLU A 7 10.38 35.59 1.08
C GLU A 7 9.54 34.51 1.79
N ARG A 8 8.32 34.83 2.20
CA ARG A 8 7.38 33.86 2.79
C ARG A 8 7.04 32.71 1.85
N LEU A 9 6.82 33.00 0.56
CA LEU A 9 6.52 31.97 -0.44
C LEU A 9 7.72 31.06 -0.69
N ALA A 10 8.94 31.62 -0.74
CA ALA A 10 10.16 30.84 -0.87
C ALA A 10 10.37 29.90 0.34
N GLU A 11 10.09 30.37 1.56
CA GLU A 11 10.19 29.54 2.77
C GLU A 11 9.18 28.38 2.76
N ILE A 12 7.94 28.63 2.33
CA ILE A 12 6.91 27.57 2.18
C ILE A 12 7.36 26.51 1.17
N GLU A 13 7.90 26.92 0.02
CA GLU A 13 8.39 25.98 -1.00
C GLU A 13 9.60 25.19 -0.50
N THR A 14 10.50 25.84 0.25
CA THR A 14 11.67 25.17 0.84
C THR A 14 11.24 24.15 1.89
N GLN A 15 10.22 24.46 2.70
CA GLN A 15 9.68 23.52 3.68
C GLN A 15 8.99 22.34 2.99
N LYS A 16 8.17 22.61 1.96
CA LYS A 16 7.47 21.58 1.18
C LYS A 16 8.46 20.62 0.52
N THR A 17 9.50 21.16 -0.11
CA THR A 17 10.55 20.34 -0.76
C THR A 17 11.34 19.52 0.27
N ALA A 18 11.64 20.08 1.44
CA ALA A 18 12.29 19.34 2.53
C ALA A 18 11.41 18.19 3.06
N ASP A 19 10.10 18.44 3.25
CA ASP A 19 9.14 17.44 3.71
C ASP A 19 8.96 16.32 2.68
N GLU A 20 8.89 16.65 1.39
CA GLU A 20 8.84 15.67 0.30
C GLU A 20 10.11 14.80 0.24
N LEU A 21 11.29 15.41 0.40
CA LEU A 21 12.56 14.68 0.42
C LEU A 21 12.64 13.74 1.62
N ALA A 22 12.25 14.20 2.80
CA ALA A 22 12.21 13.38 4.02
C ALA A 22 11.23 12.22 3.86
N SER A 23 10.05 12.46 3.27
CA SER A 23 9.08 11.40 2.99
C SER A 23 9.63 10.35 2.02
N ARG A 24 10.30 10.78 0.93
CA ARG A 24 10.93 9.85 -0.02
C ARG A 24 12.02 9.01 0.62
N GLN A 25 12.86 9.62 1.47
CA GLN A 25 13.90 8.92 2.20
C GLN A 25 13.31 7.88 3.16
N ALA A 26 12.29 8.24 3.93
CA ALA A 26 11.61 7.33 4.84
C ALA A 26 10.99 6.12 4.11
N SER A 27 10.32 6.35 2.97
CA SER A 27 9.76 5.25 2.16
C SER A 27 10.87 4.36 1.55
N ALA A 28 11.99 4.94 1.13
CA ALA A 28 13.12 4.16 0.62
C ALA A 28 13.74 3.27 1.71
N GLU A 29 13.86 3.77 2.94
CA GLU A 29 14.34 2.98 4.08
C GLU A 29 13.36 1.86 4.45
N ALA A 30 12.05 2.15 4.46
CA ALA A 30 11.02 1.15 4.73
C ALA A 30 11.03 0.02 3.68
N MET A 31 11.14 0.37 2.39
CA MET A 31 11.27 -0.60 1.30
C MET A 31 12.55 -1.43 1.41
N LYS A 32 13.67 -0.80 1.76
CA LYS A 32 14.93 -1.52 1.97
C LYS A 32 14.80 -2.53 3.11
N GLU A 33 14.24 -2.12 4.25
CA GLU A 33 14.03 -3.03 5.38
C GLU A 33 13.06 -4.16 5.03
N LEU A 34 11.98 -3.88 4.30
CA LEU A 34 11.06 -4.89 3.82
C LEU A 34 11.81 -5.92 2.95
N LYS A 35 12.55 -5.46 1.95
CA LYS A 35 13.31 -6.30 1.03
C LYS A 35 14.28 -7.22 1.77
N GLU A 36 15.05 -6.68 2.71
CA GLU A 36 15.98 -7.48 3.53
C GLU A 36 15.26 -8.56 4.34
N ARG A 37 14.05 -8.30 4.84
CA ARG A 37 13.26 -9.30 5.57
C ARG A 37 12.68 -10.35 4.64
N LEU A 38 12.12 -9.95 3.50
CA LEU A 38 11.58 -10.86 2.49
C LEU A 38 12.66 -11.82 1.98
N GLU A 39 13.84 -11.30 1.62
CA GLU A 39 14.98 -12.11 1.18
C GLU A 39 15.43 -13.09 2.26
N ARG A 40 15.45 -12.66 3.53
CA ARG A 40 15.84 -13.53 4.65
C ARG A 40 14.89 -14.71 4.84
N GLU A 41 13.59 -14.49 4.67
CA GLU A 41 12.57 -15.54 4.82
C GLU A 41 12.33 -16.32 3.51
N GLY A 42 12.99 -15.94 2.41
CA GLY A 42 12.82 -16.59 1.10
C GLY A 42 11.47 -16.29 0.43
N ALA A 43 10.89 -15.13 0.71
CA ALA A 43 9.62 -14.70 0.14
C ALA A 43 9.73 -14.46 -1.37
N LYS A 44 8.63 -14.73 -2.09
CA LYS A 44 8.45 -14.33 -3.48
C LYS A 44 8.15 -12.83 -3.57
N SER A 45 8.40 -12.26 -4.73
CA SER A 45 8.09 -10.88 -5.10
C SER A 45 7.33 -10.89 -6.41
N SER A 46 6.39 -9.95 -6.58
CA SER A 46 5.69 -9.77 -7.85
C SER A 46 5.14 -8.36 -8.03
N ASP A 47 4.52 -8.11 -9.19
CA ASP A 47 3.71 -6.94 -9.51
C ASP A 47 2.55 -6.69 -8.53
N VAL A 48 2.02 -7.72 -7.87
CA VAL A 48 0.98 -7.57 -6.83
C VAL A 48 1.38 -8.30 -5.55
N GLN A 49 1.67 -7.51 -4.52
CA GLN A 49 2.24 -8.01 -3.27
C GLN A 49 1.76 -7.17 -2.10
N ILE A 50 1.46 -7.81 -0.97
CA ILE A 50 1.08 -7.14 0.26
C ILE A 50 1.91 -7.74 1.39
N SER A 51 2.76 -6.93 2.00
CA SER A 51 3.67 -7.37 3.06
C SER A 51 3.41 -6.61 4.35
N LEU A 52 3.43 -7.34 5.47
CA LEU A 52 3.29 -6.81 6.81
C LEU A 52 4.62 -6.94 7.55
N ILE A 53 5.12 -5.87 8.16
CA ILE A 53 6.32 -5.88 9.00
C ILE A 53 6.07 -5.24 10.36
N TRP A 54 6.69 -5.79 11.40
CA TRP A 54 6.63 -5.23 12.75
C TRP A 54 7.91 -5.49 13.54
N ASN A 55 8.02 -4.91 14.74
CA ASN A 55 9.29 -4.79 15.47
C ASN A 55 9.25 -5.39 16.90
N ASN A 56 8.57 -6.53 17.06
CA ASN A 56 8.60 -7.27 18.33
C ASN A 56 8.30 -8.77 18.12
N TYR A 57 8.07 -9.48 19.24
CA TYR A 57 7.80 -10.91 19.26
C TYR A 57 6.32 -11.28 19.20
N ASN A 58 5.40 -10.32 19.12
CA ASN A 58 3.97 -10.63 19.01
C ASN A 58 3.67 -11.28 17.67
N ASP A 59 2.54 -11.97 17.64
CA ASP A 59 1.95 -12.61 16.47
C ASP A 59 0.96 -11.61 15.88
N LEU A 60 1.32 -11.02 14.74
CA LEU A 60 0.40 -10.23 13.94
C LEU A 60 0.16 -11.00 12.65
N ASP A 61 -1.11 -11.13 12.29
CA ASP A 61 -1.52 -11.84 11.08
C ASP A 61 -1.98 -10.82 10.04
N ILE A 62 -1.54 -11.01 8.81
CA ILE A 62 -2.14 -10.36 7.65
C ILE A 62 -3.34 -11.17 7.15
N HIS A 63 -4.43 -10.47 6.86
CA HIS A 63 -5.58 -11.03 6.18
C HIS A 63 -5.81 -10.24 4.89
N VAL A 64 -5.87 -10.93 3.76
CA VAL A 64 -6.14 -10.29 2.46
C VAL A 64 -7.38 -10.89 1.85
N VAL A 65 -8.35 -10.06 1.50
CA VAL A 65 -9.51 -10.46 0.68
C VAL A 65 -9.20 -10.06 -0.76
N CYS A 66 -9.13 -11.04 -1.65
CA CYS A 66 -8.92 -10.80 -3.08
C CYS A 66 -10.26 -10.70 -3.84
N PRO A 67 -10.26 -10.34 -5.14
CA PRO A 67 -11.48 -10.18 -5.93
C PRO A 67 -12.38 -11.42 -5.99
N SER A 68 -11.86 -12.64 -5.75
CA SER A 68 -12.73 -13.84 -5.64
C SER A 68 -13.63 -13.83 -4.39
N GLY A 69 -13.41 -12.90 -3.46
CA GLY A 69 -14.08 -12.84 -2.16
C GLY A 69 -13.45 -13.75 -1.10
N GLU A 70 -12.46 -14.56 -1.46
CA GLU A 70 -11.75 -15.41 -0.50
C GLU A 70 -10.77 -14.61 0.34
N ARG A 71 -10.67 -15.00 1.61
CA ARG A 71 -9.73 -14.42 2.56
C ARG A 71 -8.50 -15.31 2.71
N ILE A 72 -7.35 -14.77 2.34
CA ILE A 72 -6.03 -15.34 2.56
C ILE A 72 -5.57 -14.95 3.97
N HIS A 73 -5.13 -15.92 4.77
CA HIS A 73 -4.52 -15.73 6.10
C HIS A 73 -3.81 -17.02 6.55
N GLY A 74 -3.19 -17.05 7.73
CA GLY A 74 -2.43 -18.21 8.22
C GLY A 74 -3.16 -19.56 8.20
N GLY A 75 -4.50 -19.55 8.34
CA GLY A 75 -5.37 -20.74 8.28
C GLY A 75 -5.94 -21.07 6.89
N ASN A 76 -5.86 -20.13 5.94
CA ASN A 76 -6.22 -20.33 4.54
C ASN A 76 -5.20 -19.62 3.65
N ARG A 77 -4.10 -20.31 3.34
CA ARG A 77 -2.92 -19.67 2.71
C ARG A 77 -3.04 -19.47 1.21
N HIS A 78 -4.00 -20.11 0.55
CA HIS A 78 -4.16 -20.02 -0.89
C HIS A 78 -5.59 -19.57 -1.21
N SER A 79 -5.73 -18.88 -2.33
CA SER A 79 -7.03 -18.49 -2.90
C SER A 79 -7.17 -19.07 -4.31
N GLN A 80 -8.41 -19.23 -4.76
CA GLN A 80 -8.75 -19.60 -6.13
C GLN A 80 -8.28 -18.55 -7.14
N CYS A 81 -8.15 -17.29 -6.71
CA CYS A 81 -7.62 -16.18 -7.50
C CYS A 81 -6.08 -16.20 -7.63
N GLY A 82 -5.41 -17.24 -7.11
CA GLY A 82 -3.97 -17.45 -7.25
C GLY A 82 -3.08 -16.74 -6.23
N GLY A 83 -3.68 -16.07 -5.23
CA GLY A 83 -2.92 -15.44 -4.15
C GLY A 83 -2.46 -16.45 -3.10
N GLU A 84 -1.26 -16.25 -2.57
CA GLU A 84 -0.57 -17.13 -1.63
C GLU A 84 0.02 -16.33 -0.46
N LEU A 85 -0.24 -16.75 0.79
CA LEU A 85 0.54 -16.36 1.96
C LEU A 85 1.79 -17.25 2.03
N ASP A 86 2.88 -16.78 1.42
CA ASP A 86 4.12 -17.56 1.27
C ASP A 86 5.04 -17.45 2.49
N VAL A 87 4.98 -16.33 3.21
CA VAL A 87 5.69 -16.10 4.48
C VAL A 87 4.70 -15.70 5.57
N ASP A 88 4.80 -16.40 6.69
CA ASP A 88 3.99 -16.28 7.90
C ASP A 88 4.95 -16.31 9.09
N ALA A 89 4.76 -15.43 10.07
CA ALA A 89 5.79 -15.19 11.07
C ALA A 89 5.25 -15.08 12.49
N ASN A 90 6.08 -15.52 13.43
CA ASN A 90 5.83 -15.39 14.86
C ASN A 90 4.67 -16.18 15.49
N VAL A 91 4.08 -17.15 14.77
CA VAL A 91 3.20 -18.22 15.36
C VAL A 91 3.80 -18.78 16.66
N LYS A 92 5.13 -18.96 16.65
CA LYS A 92 5.97 -19.00 17.84
C LYS A 92 6.87 -17.76 17.84
N PRO A 93 7.19 -17.14 18.99
CA PRO A 93 7.90 -15.87 19.04
C PRO A 93 9.39 -16.01 18.67
N ALA A 94 9.69 -16.17 17.39
CA ALA A 94 10.99 -16.55 16.85
C ALA A 94 11.89 -15.33 16.63
N THR A 95 11.34 -14.24 16.07
CA THR A 95 12.11 -13.07 15.66
C THR A 95 11.50 -11.76 16.17
N LYS A 96 12.33 -10.71 16.28
CA LYS A 96 11.91 -9.32 16.56
C LYS A 96 11.72 -8.49 15.30
N LYS A 97 12.11 -9.02 14.14
CA LYS A 97 11.94 -8.38 12.84
C LYS A 97 11.11 -9.27 11.90
N PRO A 98 9.91 -9.71 12.32
CA PRO A 98 9.02 -10.54 11.51
C PRO A 98 8.56 -9.83 10.24
N VAL A 99 8.16 -10.64 9.26
CA VAL A 99 7.50 -10.23 8.02
C VAL A 99 6.46 -11.29 7.67
N GLU A 100 5.30 -10.87 7.20
CA GLU A 100 4.36 -11.73 6.47
C GLU A 100 4.18 -11.19 5.06
N ASN A 101 3.87 -12.08 4.12
CA ASN A 101 3.81 -11.73 2.72
C ASN A 101 2.70 -12.49 1.99
N VAL A 102 1.81 -11.75 1.35
CA VAL A 102 0.82 -12.29 0.41
C VAL A 102 1.17 -11.84 -0.99
N VAL A 103 1.22 -12.78 -1.92
CA VAL A 103 1.75 -12.57 -3.27
C VAL A 103 0.94 -13.33 -4.30
N TRP A 104 0.90 -12.80 -5.52
CA TRP A 104 0.36 -13.48 -6.70
C TRP A 104 1.48 -13.80 -7.68
N PRO A 105 1.32 -14.80 -8.57
CA PRO A 105 2.25 -14.96 -9.67
C PRO A 105 2.27 -13.71 -10.55
N GLU A 106 3.47 -13.34 -11.01
CA GLU A 106 3.71 -12.16 -11.85
C GLU A 106 2.72 -12.06 -13.01
N GLY A 107 2.00 -10.94 -13.09
CA GLY A 107 1.04 -10.68 -14.17
C GLY A 107 -0.19 -11.59 -14.14
N LYS A 108 -0.46 -12.29 -13.03
CA LYS A 108 -1.63 -13.17 -12.88
C LYS A 108 -2.66 -12.70 -11.84
N ALA A 109 -2.31 -11.73 -11.00
CA ALA A 109 -3.26 -11.14 -10.06
C ALA A 109 -4.47 -10.55 -10.79
N PRO A 110 -5.71 -11.01 -10.52
CA PRO A 110 -6.88 -10.54 -11.25
C PRO A 110 -7.18 -9.06 -10.97
N GLY A 111 -7.87 -8.41 -11.90
CA GLY A 111 -8.44 -7.10 -11.67
C GLY A 111 -9.56 -7.15 -10.62
N GLY A 112 -9.84 -6.00 -10.01
CA GLY A 112 -10.90 -5.83 -9.01
C GLY A 112 -10.38 -5.36 -7.65
N VAL A 113 -11.26 -5.45 -6.65
CA VAL A 113 -11.03 -4.88 -5.32
C VAL A 113 -10.28 -5.85 -4.40
N TYR A 114 -9.22 -5.33 -3.77
CA TYR A 114 -8.43 -5.99 -2.75
C TYR A 114 -8.57 -5.25 -1.44
N ARG A 115 -8.64 -5.99 -0.33
CA ARG A 115 -8.66 -5.42 1.03
C ARG A 115 -7.62 -6.09 1.90
N ALA A 116 -6.78 -5.29 2.53
CA ALA A 116 -5.78 -5.76 3.48
C ALA A 116 -6.18 -5.39 4.90
N TYR A 117 -6.14 -6.37 5.79
CA TYR A 117 -6.42 -6.22 7.20
C TYR A 117 -5.25 -6.76 8.02
N VAL A 118 -5.12 -6.26 9.25
CA VAL A 118 -4.16 -6.76 10.22
C VAL A 118 -4.90 -7.15 11.49
N HIS A 119 -4.51 -8.28 12.07
CA HIS A 119 -5.06 -8.81 13.30
C HIS A 119 -3.93 -9.04 14.32
N HIS A 120 -4.15 -8.62 15.57
CA HIS A 120 -3.26 -8.98 16.67
C HIS A 120 -3.65 -10.36 17.21
N TYR A 121 -3.19 -11.42 16.53
CA TYR A 121 -3.62 -12.79 16.83
C TYR A 121 -3.17 -13.24 18.21
N LYS A 122 -1.93 -12.92 18.60
CA LYS A 122 -1.41 -13.35 19.90
C LYS A 122 -0.33 -12.44 20.48
N LYS A 123 -0.57 -12.04 21.72
CA LYS A 123 0.46 -11.46 22.59
C LYS A 123 1.31 -12.54 23.25
N HIS A 124 2.58 -12.63 22.85
CA HIS A 124 3.50 -13.58 23.42
C HIS A 124 4.07 -13.09 24.76
N LYS A 125 4.20 -13.98 25.74
CA LYS A 125 4.80 -13.68 27.06
C LYS A 125 6.34 -13.64 26.99
N LYS A 126 6.91 -12.74 26.19
CA LYS A 126 8.37 -12.51 26.09
C LYS A 126 8.74 -11.08 26.44
N ARG A 127 9.97 -10.90 26.95
CA ARG A 127 10.56 -9.58 27.09
C ARG A 127 10.61 -8.88 25.72
N ARG A 128 10.19 -7.63 25.66
CA ARG A 128 10.07 -6.80 24.44
C ARG A 128 8.89 -7.15 23.52
N ALA A 129 7.93 -7.97 23.96
CA ALA A 129 6.61 -8.10 23.33
C ALA A 129 5.70 -6.92 23.76
N LYS A 130 6.08 -5.70 23.34
CA LYS A 130 5.33 -4.48 23.69
C LYS A 130 3.95 -4.49 23.06
N ASP A 131 3.00 -3.84 23.71
CA ASP A 131 1.59 -3.78 23.34
C ASP A 131 1.09 -2.37 23.67
N PRO A 132 0.52 -1.59 22.72
CA PRO A 132 0.25 -1.93 21.32
C PRO A 132 1.52 -2.23 20.51
N THR A 133 1.36 -3.01 19.44
CA THR A 133 2.40 -3.32 18.46
C THR A 133 2.28 -2.40 17.26
N PRO A 134 3.24 -1.49 17.03
CA PRO A 134 3.34 -0.76 15.77
C PRO A 134 3.75 -1.71 14.64
N PHE A 135 3.18 -1.50 13.47
CA PHE A 135 3.45 -2.25 12.25
C PHE A 135 3.32 -1.36 11.02
N LYS A 136 3.87 -1.84 9.90
CA LYS A 136 3.74 -1.24 8.58
C LYS A 136 3.21 -2.27 7.60
N VAL A 137 2.30 -1.87 6.73
CA VAL A 137 1.85 -2.64 5.57
C VAL A 137 2.34 -1.94 4.32
N ILE A 138 3.05 -2.67 3.47
CA ILE A 138 3.51 -2.20 2.18
C ILE A 138 2.74 -2.96 1.11
N VAL A 139 2.12 -2.22 0.20
CA VAL A 139 1.33 -2.75 -0.91
C VAL A 139 2.04 -2.39 -2.20
N ASN A 140 2.38 -3.38 -3.01
CA ASN A 140 2.64 -3.22 -4.44
C ASN A 140 1.35 -3.54 -5.19
N ALA A 141 0.71 -2.52 -5.78
CA ALA A 141 -0.53 -2.64 -6.52
C ALA A 141 -0.26 -2.43 -8.02
N GLY A 142 0.29 -3.45 -8.68
CA GLY A 142 0.61 -3.40 -10.11
C GLY A 142 1.75 -2.43 -10.45
N GLY A 143 2.75 -2.31 -9.57
CA GLY A 143 3.84 -1.33 -9.67
C GLY A 143 3.64 -0.06 -8.84
N ASN A 144 2.41 0.20 -8.38
CA ASN A 144 2.11 1.33 -7.50
C ASN A 144 2.35 0.94 -6.04
N LEU A 145 3.45 1.45 -5.48
CA LEU A 145 3.82 1.19 -4.09
C LEU A 145 3.11 2.15 -3.13
N SER A 146 2.53 1.61 -2.07
CA SER A 146 1.91 2.37 -0.98
C SER A 146 2.31 1.80 0.37
N GLU A 147 2.49 2.67 1.35
CA GLU A 147 2.88 2.32 2.71
C GLU A 147 1.84 2.83 3.72
N TYR A 148 1.47 1.96 4.66
CA TYR A 148 0.49 2.26 5.70
C TYR A 148 1.07 1.93 7.07
N GLU A 149 1.13 2.91 7.96
CA GLU A 149 1.57 2.71 9.35
C GLU A 149 0.38 2.67 10.31
N ALA A 150 0.41 1.71 11.23
CA ALA A 150 -0.60 1.63 12.29
C ALA A 150 -0.05 0.92 13.53
N LYS A 151 -0.88 0.84 14.57
CA LYS A 151 -0.62 0.05 15.77
C LYS A 151 -1.90 -0.69 16.17
N LEU A 152 -1.74 -1.89 16.72
CA LEU A 152 -2.83 -2.71 17.25
C LEU A 152 -2.45 -3.27 18.61
N SER A 153 -3.44 -3.35 19.48
CA SER A 153 -3.36 -4.02 20.76
C SER A 153 -3.99 -5.41 20.74
N ALA A 154 -3.54 -6.25 21.67
CA ALA A 154 -4.12 -7.58 21.83
C ALA A 154 -5.58 -7.47 22.28
N GLY A 155 -6.49 -8.07 21.51
CA GLY A 155 -7.94 -7.99 21.73
C GLY A 155 -8.65 -6.89 20.95
N ASP A 156 -7.92 -6.03 20.23
CA ASP A 156 -8.52 -5.13 19.26
C ASP A 156 -9.18 -5.94 18.13
N PRO A 157 -10.29 -5.45 17.54
CA PRO A 157 -10.87 -6.08 16.36
C PRO A 157 -9.87 -6.07 15.18
N ILE A 158 -10.07 -7.00 14.25
CA ILE A 158 -9.33 -7.02 12.97
C ILE A 158 -9.49 -5.66 12.29
N LYS A 159 -8.38 -5.00 11.95
CA LYS A 159 -8.37 -3.64 11.44
C LYS A 159 -8.16 -3.63 9.93
N LEU A 160 -9.06 -2.98 9.20
CA LEU A 160 -8.85 -2.63 7.79
C LEU A 160 -7.73 -1.60 7.70
N ILE A 161 -6.73 -1.89 6.87
CA ILE A 161 -5.59 -1.00 6.65
C ILE A 161 -5.78 -0.23 5.35
N CYS A 162 -6.11 -0.94 4.28
CA CYS A 162 -6.32 -0.32 2.98
C CYS A 162 -7.26 -1.17 2.12
N GLU A 163 -7.88 -0.48 1.17
CA GLU A 163 -8.65 -1.02 0.06
C GLU A 163 -8.12 -0.40 -1.22
N PHE A 164 -7.89 -1.21 -2.24
CA PHE A 164 -7.42 -0.73 -3.54
C PHE A 164 -8.01 -1.58 -4.66
N THR A 165 -8.15 -0.96 -5.83
CA THR A 165 -8.65 -1.61 -7.04
C THR A 165 -7.49 -1.79 -8.01
N LEU A 166 -7.41 -2.97 -8.62
CA LEU A 166 -6.45 -3.25 -9.69
C LEU A 166 -7.17 -3.33 -11.03
N GLU A 167 -6.50 -2.81 -12.05
CA GLU A 167 -6.88 -3.06 -13.43
C GLU A 167 -6.62 -4.53 -13.82
N PRO A 168 -7.33 -5.04 -14.85
CA PRO A 168 -7.10 -6.39 -15.37
C PRO A 168 -5.62 -6.60 -15.78
N PRO A 169 -5.11 -7.85 -15.71
CA PRO A 169 -3.72 -8.15 -16.03
C PRO A 169 -3.26 -7.65 -17.40
N GLU A 170 -4.09 -7.79 -18.45
CA GLU A 170 -3.74 -7.30 -19.78
C GLU A 170 -3.49 -5.79 -19.83
N GLU A 171 -4.28 -5.01 -19.08
CA GLU A 171 -4.16 -3.56 -19.07
C GLU A 171 -2.93 -3.13 -18.29
N ARG A 172 -2.68 -3.77 -17.14
CA ARG A 172 -1.46 -3.54 -16.36
C ARG A 172 -0.21 -3.89 -17.15
N ALA A 173 -0.23 -4.97 -17.94
CA ALA A 173 0.88 -5.32 -18.82
C ALA A 173 1.09 -4.28 -19.93
N ARG A 174 0.01 -3.76 -20.53
CA ARG A 174 0.08 -2.68 -21.52
C ARG A 174 0.68 -1.41 -20.92
N MET A 175 0.23 -1.01 -19.73
CA MET A 175 0.73 0.17 -19.02
C MET A 175 2.20 0.00 -18.64
N ALA A 176 2.62 -1.19 -18.19
CA ALA A 176 4.01 -1.47 -17.87
C ALA A 176 4.93 -1.36 -19.10
N LEU A 177 4.49 -1.88 -20.25
CA LEU A 177 5.23 -1.76 -21.51
C LEU A 177 5.34 -0.31 -21.98
N GLU A 178 4.25 0.45 -21.88
CA GLU A 178 4.25 1.87 -22.24
C GLU A 178 5.17 2.68 -21.32
N ALA A 179 5.12 2.43 -20.01
CA ALA A 179 5.99 3.07 -19.03
C ALA A 179 7.46 2.75 -19.30
N GLN A 180 7.78 1.51 -19.67
CA GLN A 180 9.13 1.11 -20.05
C GLN A 180 9.59 1.84 -21.32
N ALA A 181 8.77 1.90 -22.37
CA ALA A 181 9.12 2.60 -23.61
C ALA A 181 9.34 4.10 -23.38
N LYS A 182 8.53 4.72 -22.50
CA LYS A 182 8.72 6.12 -22.09
C LYS A 182 10.04 6.32 -21.33
N LEU A 183 10.39 5.41 -20.42
CA LEU A 183 11.66 5.46 -19.70
C LEU A 183 12.85 5.33 -20.67
N GLU A 184 12.79 4.38 -21.60
CA GLU A 184 13.86 4.18 -22.60
C GLU A 184 14.02 5.40 -23.52
N GLY A 185 12.91 6.03 -23.95
CA GLY A 185 12.95 7.27 -24.75
C GLY A 185 13.51 8.47 -23.98
N LEU A 186 13.29 8.54 -22.66
CA LEU A 186 13.92 9.54 -21.79
C LEU A 186 15.44 9.29 -21.65
N GLU A 187 15.84 8.03 -21.48
CA GLU A 187 17.25 7.64 -21.38
C GLU A 187 18.02 7.85 -22.70
N SER A 188 17.37 7.64 -23.85
CA SER A 188 17.97 7.89 -25.18
C SER A 188 17.98 9.38 -25.56
N GLY A 189 17.22 10.22 -24.84
CA GLY A 189 17.04 11.64 -25.15
C GLY A 189 16.10 11.90 -26.32
N ASP A 190 15.34 10.89 -26.76
CA ASP A 190 14.30 11.02 -27.80
C ASP A 190 13.01 11.66 -27.25
N LEU A 191 12.80 11.62 -25.93
CA LEU A 191 11.69 12.26 -25.23
C LEU A 191 12.19 13.38 -24.31
N ASP A 192 11.47 14.50 -24.30
CA ASP A 192 11.70 15.57 -23.33
C ASP A 192 10.90 15.31 -22.05
N ALA A 193 11.58 15.31 -20.91
CA ALA A 193 10.97 15.13 -19.60
C ALA A 193 9.94 16.22 -19.26
N THR A 194 10.11 17.43 -19.80
CA THR A 194 9.16 18.53 -19.56
C THR A 194 7.81 18.29 -20.25
N GLU A 195 7.80 17.83 -21.50
CA GLU A 195 6.56 17.49 -22.22
C GLU A 195 5.80 16.33 -21.57
N LEU A 196 6.51 15.34 -21.02
CA LEU A 196 5.88 14.23 -20.30
C LEU A 196 5.24 14.68 -18.97
N ILE A 197 5.89 15.58 -18.24
CA ILE A 197 5.36 16.13 -16.99
C ILE A 197 4.07 16.94 -17.25
N GLU A 198 4.05 17.75 -18.31
CA GLU A 198 2.86 18.52 -18.71
C GLU A 198 1.68 17.58 -19.05
N GLN A 199 1.92 16.51 -19.82
CA GLN A 199 0.88 15.51 -20.15
C GLN A 199 0.36 14.74 -18.91
N MET A 200 1.22 14.50 -17.91
CA MET A 200 0.81 13.87 -16.65
C MET A 200 -0.08 14.77 -15.78
N ASP A 201 0.12 16.09 -15.81
CA ASP A 201 -0.71 17.04 -15.06
C ASP A 201 -2.09 17.25 -15.72
N GLU A 202 -2.15 17.28 -17.05
CA GLU A 202 -3.42 17.36 -17.79
C GLU A 202 -4.33 16.15 -17.53
N THR A 203 -3.77 14.93 -17.59
CA THR A 203 -4.53 13.69 -17.32
C THR A 203 -5.03 13.60 -15.89
N LYS A 204 -4.26 14.06 -14.89
CA LYS A 204 -4.68 14.11 -13.48
C LYS A 204 -5.89 15.04 -13.25
N THR A 205 -6.02 16.08 -14.08
CA THR A 205 -7.12 17.05 -14.02
C THR A 205 -8.44 16.44 -14.56
N GLU A 206 -8.37 15.58 -15.59
CA GLU A 206 -9.54 14.86 -16.12
C GLU A 206 -10.06 13.75 -15.18
N VAL A 207 -9.18 13.02 -14.47
CA VAL A 207 -9.62 11.97 -13.51
C VAL A 207 -10.33 12.58 -12.29
N HIS A 208 -10.02 13.83 -11.93
CA HIS A 208 -10.70 14.52 -10.84
C HIS A 208 -12.11 15.03 -11.23
N ALA A 209 -12.32 15.34 -12.51
CA ALA A 209 -13.61 15.82 -13.02
C ALA A 209 -14.68 14.71 -13.14
N THR A 210 -14.29 13.43 -13.10
CA THR A 210 -15.20 12.28 -13.25
C THR A 210 -15.57 11.60 -11.93
N ASN A 211 -14.99 12.05 -10.81
CA ASN A 211 -15.26 11.54 -9.46
C ASN A 211 -16.06 12.55 -8.61
N GLU A 212 -17.13 13.13 -9.17
CA GLU A 212 -18.18 13.69 -8.33
C GLU A 212 -18.83 12.53 -7.56
N PRO A 213 -18.95 12.60 -6.22
CA PRO A 213 -19.67 11.58 -5.48
C PRO A 213 -21.14 11.62 -5.91
N GLU A 214 -21.62 10.57 -6.57
CA GLU A 214 -23.06 10.33 -6.70
C GLU A 214 -23.65 10.31 -5.28
N ILE A 215 -24.36 11.38 -4.95
CA ILE A 215 -25.12 11.49 -3.71
C ILE A 215 -26.20 10.41 -3.79
N ASP A 216 -26.10 9.41 -2.91
CA ASP A 216 -27.13 8.38 -2.71
C ASP A 216 -28.50 9.04 -2.52
N PRO A 217 -29.47 8.88 -3.44
CA PRO A 217 -30.77 9.53 -3.34
C PRO A 217 -31.64 8.95 -2.21
N LEU A 218 -31.17 7.97 -1.43
CA LEU A 218 -31.93 7.32 -0.37
C LEU A 218 -31.72 7.93 1.03
N ALA A 219 -30.84 8.93 1.20
CA ALA A 219 -30.55 9.55 2.50
C ALA A 219 -31.40 10.79 2.84
N ALA A 220 -32.32 11.23 1.97
CA ALA A 220 -33.04 12.50 2.11
C ALA A 220 -34.51 12.41 2.58
N LEU A 221 -34.95 11.28 3.18
CA LEU A 221 -36.38 11.07 3.52
C LEU A 221 -36.67 10.70 4.99
N MET A 222 -35.82 11.09 5.94
CA MET A 222 -36.13 10.89 7.37
C MET A 222 -35.80 12.11 8.25
N GLU A 223 -36.36 13.27 7.92
CA GLU A 223 -36.46 14.40 8.86
C GLU A 223 -37.79 15.17 8.69
N GLU A 224 -38.94 14.50 8.75
CA GLU A 224 -40.21 15.15 9.13
C GLU A 224 -41.11 14.11 9.80
N ASP A 225 -40.98 13.94 11.12
CA ASP A 225 -42.06 13.46 12.01
C ASP A 225 -41.58 13.52 13.47
N GLU A 226 -41.44 14.72 14.01
CA GLU A 226 -41.63 14.97 15.45
C GLU A 226 -42.49 16.25 15.62
N ASN A 227 -43.80 16.05 15.74
CA ASN A 227 -44.70 16.97 16.42
C ASN A 227 -45.66 16.18 17.32
#